data_AF-A0A2H0YWW9-F1
#
_entry.id   AF-A0A2H0YWW9-F1
#
_cell.length_a   1.000
_cell.length_b   1.000
_cell.length_c   1.000
_cell.angle_alpha   90.00
_cell.angle_beta   90.00
_cell.angle_gamma   90.00
#
_symmetry.space_group_name_H-M   'P 1'
#
loop_
_entity.id
_entity.type
_entity.pdbx_description
1 polymer ?
#
loop_
_entity_poly.entity_id
_entity_poly.type
_entity_poly.pdbx_seq_one_letter_code
_entity_poly.pdbx_strand_id
1 'polypeptide(L)' 'MVWNEKEYHYQVVETKIVNPDQAEIMASTEDTTITLYTCTPLFTTQQRLVVIGKLI' A
#
# COMPACT_ATOMS: atom_id res chain seq x y z
N MET A 1 11.06 2.77 -6.17
CA MET A 1 10.36 2.58 -7.48
C MET A 1 11.01 3.48 -8.51
N VAL A 2 11.18 3.03 -9.76
CA VAL A 2 11.79 3.83 -10.81
C VAL A 2 10.70 4.34 -11.75
N TRP A 3 10.60 5.66 -11.92
CA TRP A 3 9.70 6.28 -12.88
C TRP A 3 10.40 7.42 -13.60
N ASN A 4 10.33 7.43 -14.94
CA ASN A 4 10.97 8.45 -15.78
C ASN A 4 12.47 8.65 -15.44
N GLU A 5 13.21 7.54 -15.35
CA GLU A 5 14.64 7.50 -15.00
C GLU A 5 14.98 8.07 -13.60
N LYS A 6 13.98 8.31 -12.75
CA LYS A 6 14.16 8.75 -11.37
C LYS A 6 13.79 7.64 -10.40
N GLU A 7 14.64 7.43 -9.40
CA GLU A 7 14.33 6.56 -8.27
C GLU A 7 13.58 7.34 -7.19
N TYR A 8 12.47 6.77 -6.73
CA TYR A 8 11.71 7.25 -5.60
C TYR A 8 11.82 6.24 -4.47
N HIS A 9 12.33 6.70 -3.33
CA HIS A 9 12.48 5.89 -2.13
C HIS A 9 11.32 6.16 -1.20
N TYR A 10 10.74 5.09 -0.67
CA TYR A 10 9.63 5.19 0.27
C TYR A 10 10.01 4.47 1.55
N GLN A 11 9.68 5.07 2.68
CA GLN A 11 9.79 4.45 3.99
C GLN A 11 8.44 3.85 4.39
N VAL A 12 8.44 2.57 4.80
CA VAL A 12 7.24 1.91 5.33
C VAL A 12 6.86 2.55 6.66
N VAL A 13 5.62 3.01 6.77
CA VAL A 13 5.09 3.65 7.98
C VAL A 13 3.97 2.85 8.64
N GLU A 14 3.27 2.00 7.89
CA GLU A 14 2.17 1.19 8.42
C GLU A 14 2.02 -0.13 7.66
N THR A 15 1.68 -1.20 8.38
CA THR A 15 1.27 -2.49 7.81
C THR A 15 0.02 -2.97 8.52
N LYS A 16 -1.02 -3.33 7.78
CA LYS A 16 -2.30 -3.80 8.34
C LYS A 16 -2.97 -4.85 7.46
N ILE A 17 -3.85 -5.63 8.08
CA ILE A 17 -4.75 -6.57 7.40
C ILE A 17 -6.15 -5.98 7.42
N VAL A 18 -6.81 -5.97 6.28
CA VAL A 18 -8.11 -5.31 6.06
C VAL A 18 -9.05 -6.23 5.31
N ASN A 19 -10.35 -5.88 5.33
CA ASN A 19 -11.33 -6.57 4.50
C ASN A 19 -11.22 -6.13 3.03
N PRO A 20 -11.54 -7.01 2.06
CA PRO A 20 -11.41 -6.70 0.63
C PRO A 20 -12.23 -5.51 0.13
N ASP A 21 -13.31 -5.17 0.84
CA ASP A 21 -14.27 -4.11 0.52
C ASP A 21 -13.92 -2.75 1.14
N GLN A 22 -12.83 -2.66 1.91
CA GLN A 22 -12.44 -1.44 2.61
C GLN A 22 -11.77 -0.42 1.66
N ALA A 23 -12.59 0.32 0.92
CA ALA A 23 -12.16 1.27 -0.12
C ALA A 23 -11.36 2.48 0.41
N GLU A 24 -11.54 2.84 1.68
CA GLU A 24 -10.89 3.99 2.34
C GLU A 24 -9.36 3.95 2.27
N ILE A 25 -8.78 2.77 2.08
CA ILE A 25 -7.34 2.52 2.00
C ILE A 25 -6.72 3.09 0.73
N MET A 26 -7.55 3.31 -0.29
CA MET A 26 -7.15 3.91 -1.57
C MET A 26 -7.56 5.39 -1.66
N ALA A 27 -8.04 5.99 -0.57
CA ALA A 27 -8.36 7.41 -0.55
C ALA A 27 -7.10 8.26 -0.77
N SER A 28 -7.27 9.40 -1.45
CA SER A 28 -6.18 10.35 -1.66
C SER A 28 -5.68 10.89 -0.33
N THR A 29 -4.36 10.93 -0.17
CA THR A 29 -3.68 11.52 0.99
C THR A 29 -3.10 12.88 0.64
N GLU A 30 -2.93 13.76 1.62
CA GLU A 30 -2.27 15.06 1.43
C GLU A 30 -0.79 14.90 1.03
N ASP A 31 -0.13 13.88 1.58
CA ASP A 31 1.27 13.55 1.30
C ASP A 31 1.43 12.56 0.13
N THR A 32 2.64 12.47 -0.43
CA THR A 32 2.99 11.42 -1.41
C THR A 32 3.10 10.06 -0.71
N THR A 33 2.04 9.27 -0.85
CA THR A 33 1.90 7.95 -0.23
C THR A 33 1.87 6.85 -1.29
N ILE A 34 2.56 5.75 -1.03
CA ILE A 34 2.42 4.50 -1.78
C ILE A 34 1.72 3.45 -0.92
N THR A 35 0.71 2.79 -1.49
CA THR A 35 0.02 1.68 -0.84
C THR A 35 0.25 0.42 -1.67
N LEU A 36 0.91 -0.57 -1.08
CA LEU A 36 1.03 -1.91 -1.63
C LEU A 36 -0.11 -2.77 -1.08
N TYR A 37 -0.85 -3.41 -1.98
CA TYR A 37 -2.09 -4.12 -1.65
C TYR A 37 -2.10 -5.52 -2.27
N THR A 38 -2.22 -6.56 -1.46
CA THR A 38 -2.22 -7.96 -1.93
C THR A 38 -3.20 -8.83 -1.14
N CYS A 39 -3.54 -10.00 -1.68
CA CYS A 39 -4.37 -10.99 -1.00
C CYS A 39 -3.64 -11.64 0.18
N THR A 40 -4.38 -11.91 1.25
CA THR A 40 -3.88 -12.66 2.41
C THR A 40 -5.02 -13.45 3.07
N PRO A 41 -4.75 -14.59 3.72
CA PRO A 41 -3.52 -15.39 3.67
C PRO A 41 -3.27 -16.04 2.30
N LEU A 42 -2.07 -16.59 2.10
CA LEU A 42 -1.64 -17.22 0.84
C LEU A 42 -2.70 -18.21 0.32
N PHE A 43 -2.90 -18.20 -1.00
CA PHE A 43 -3.89 -19.01 -1.72
C PHE A 43 -5.36 -18.72 -1.38
N THR A 44 -5.64 -17.62 -0.67
CA THR A 44 -7.00 -17.17 -0.38
C THR A 44 -7.17 -15.68 -0.69
N THR A 45 -8.42 -15.23 -0.78
CA THR A 45 -8.78 -13.83 -1.01
C THR A 45 -9.59 -13.24 0.15
N GLN A 46 -9.56 -13.90 1.32
CA GLN A 46 -10.38 -13.57 2.47
C GLN A 46 -10.12 -12.16 2.98
N GLN A 47 -8.86 -11.76 3.02
CA GLN A 47 -8.42 -10.47 3.49
C GLN A 47 -7.39 -9.88 2.55
N ARG A 48 -6.94 -8.67 2.87
CA ARG A 48 -5.92 -7.95 2.12
C ARG A 48 -4.82 -7.50 3.06
N LEU A 49 -3.59 -7.75 2.67
CA LEU A 49 -2.41 -7.22 3.32
C LEU A 49 -2.10 -5.88 2.68
N VAL A 50 -2.00 -4.86 3.51
CA VAL A 50 -1.77 -3.48 3.10
C VAL A 50 -0.47 -3.01 3.75
N VAL A 51 0.43 -2.50 2.92
CA VAL A 51 1.67 -1.86 3.37
C VAL A 51 1.68 -0.43 2.84
N ILE A 52 1.78 0.54 3.73
CA ILE A 52 1.76 1.96 3.40
C ILE A 52 3.16 2.52 3.61
N GLY A 53 3.66 3.21 2.58
CA GLY A 53 4.92 3.93 2.63
C GLY A 53 4.77 5.40 2.24
N LYS A 54 5.65 6.25 2.78
CA LYS A 54 5.73 7.67 2.43
C LYS A 54 7.05 7.99 1.75
N LEU A 55 7.04 8.91 0.78
CA LEU A 55 8.23 9.34 0.05
C LEU A 55 9.25 9.97 1.01
N ILE A 56 10.54 9.65 0.83
CA ILE A 56 11.67 10.29 1.51
C ILE A 56 12.51 11.15 0.56
#